data_AF-A0A7D9DX73-F1
#
_entry.id   AF-A0A7D9DX73-F1
#
_cell.length_a   1.000
_cell.length_b   1.000
_cell.length_c   1.000
_cell.angle_alpha   90.00
_cell.angle_beta   90.00
_cell.angle_gamma   90.00
#
_symmetry.space_group_name_H-M   'P 1'
#
loop_
_entity.id
_entity.type
_entity.pdbx_description
1 polymer ?
#
loop_
_entity_poly.entity_id
_entity_poly.type
_entity_poly.pdbx_seq_one_letter_code
_entity_poly.pdbx_strand_id
1 'polypeptide(L)'
;MPGFVDTYKVDLSDPYYGFQSWNDFFTRQLKNDQVRPIAEPNNSYVICSPCDATPYFIKRNPKLRDHFWIKSQPYSLEHLLDDEALAEKYVGGTVFQAFLLPNNYHRWHSPVDGIITKAYIKEGAYFAEALSMGYHPTGNQNIEIEERISSFPVATDDLSKFFANRMIRQQKTASPLL
;
A
#
# COMPACT_ATOMS: atom_id res chain seq x y z
N MET A 1 16.70 12.92 1.38
CA MET A 1 15.38 13.27 1.96
C MET A 1 15.55 14.50 2.81
N PRO A 2 15.13 15.69 2.32
CA PRO A 2 15.08 16.89 3.17
C PRO A 2 14.21 16.63 4.43
N GLY A 3 14.62 17.15 5.59
CA GLY A 3 13.85 17.02 6.84
C GLY A 3 13.79 15.60 7.43
N PHE A 4 14.73 14.71 7.10
CA PHE A 4 14.71 13.32 7.58
C PHE A 4 14.72 13.22 9.11
N VAL A 5 15.62 13.96 9.76
CA VAL A 5 15.79 14.00 11.24
C VAL A 5 14.58 14.66 11.94
N ASP A 6 13.83 15.49 11.22
CA ASP A 6 12.63 16.14 11.74
C ASP A 6 11.41 15.23 11.64
N THR A 7 11.39 14.35 10.65
CA THR A 7 10.24 13.47 10.35
C THR A 7 10.31 12.13 11.05
N TYR A 8 11.50 11.54 11.15
CA TYR A 8 11.68 10.16 11.61
C TYR A 8 12.40 10.06 12.94
N LYS A 9 12.13 8.98 13.67
CA LYS A 9 12.88 8.63 14.87
C LYS A 9 14.27 8.14 14.47
N VAL A 10 15.29 8.89 14.90
CA VAL A 10 16.70 8.63 14.61
C VAL A 10 17.54 8.89 15.85
N ASP A 11 18.66 8.19 15.98
CA ASP A 11 19.69 8.46 16.98
C ASP A 11 20.92 9.10 16.32
N LEU A 12 21.11 10.40 16.53
CA LEU A 12 22.23 11.13 15.92
C LEU A 12 23.60 10.77 16.49
N SER A 13 23.66 10.07 17.63
CA SER A 13 24.91 9.60 18.22
C SER A 13 25.41 8.29 17.58
N ASP A 14 24.53 7.58 16.87
CA ASP A 14 24.82 6.34 16.18
C ASP A 14 25.18 6.63 14.70
N PRO A 15 26.26 6.06 14.15
CA PRO A 15 26.68 6.29 12.75
C PRO A 15 25.65 5.82 11.71
N TYR A 16 24.75 4.91 12.08
CA TYR A 16 23.65 4.40 11.29
C TYR A 16 22.30 5.00 11.69
N TYR A 17 22.30 6.09 12.45
CA TYR A 17 21.10 6.79 12.90
C TYR A 17 20.16 5.92 13.76
N GLY A 18 20.69 4.86 14.37
CA GLY A 18 19.95 3.91 15.18
C GLY A 18 19.28 2.76 14.40
N PHE A 19 19.52 2.64 13.09
CA PHE A 19 18.97 1.56 12.27
C PHE A 19 19.87 0.32 12.27
N GLN A 20 19.29 -0.84 12.58
CA GLN A 20 20.04 -2.11 12.66
C GLN A 20 20.16 -2.86 11.33
N SER A 21 19.32 -2.50 10.35
CA SER A 21 19.31 -3.14 9.03
C SER A 21 18.60 -2.25 7.99
N TRP A 22 18.72 -2.63 6.73
CA TRP A 22 17.94 -2.00 5.67
C TRP A 22 16.42 -2.12 5.90
N ASN A 23 15.93 -3.25 6.41
CA ASN A 23 14.51 -3.44 6.70
C ASN A 23 14.03 -2.51 7.82
N ASP A 24 14.88 -2.27 8.82
CA ASP A 24 14.60 -1.33 9.91
C ASP A 24 14.51 0.11 9.38
N PHE A 25 15.46 0.52 8.53
CA PHE A 25 15.39 1.81 7.83
C PHE A 25 14.17 1.93 6.90
N PHE A 26 13.85 0.86 6.16
CA PHE A 26 12.72 0.84 5.23
C PHE A 26 11.38 0.98 5.97
N THR A 27 11.28 0.34 7.14
CA THR A 27 10.11 0.40 8.04
C THR A 27 10.30 1.37 9.21
N ARG A 28 11.16 2.39 9.05
CA ARG A 28 11.45 3.41 10.06
C ARG A 28 10.20 4.03 10.66
N GLN A 29 10.29 4.46 11.91
CA GLN A 29 9.18 5.08 12.65
C GLN A 29 9.18 6.59 12.48
N LEU A 30 7.99 7.19 12.52
CA LEU A 30 7.85 8.64 12.65
C LEU A 30 8.41 9.11 13.99
N LYS A 31 8.90 10.35 14.02
CA LYS A 31 9.47 10.97 15.22
C LYS A 31 8.44 11.10 16.33
N ASN A 32 7.22 11.49 15.96
CA ASN A 32 6.04 11.61 16.81
C ASN A 32 4.79 11.78 15.91
N ASP A 33 3.60 11.77 16.49
CA ASP A 33 2.35 11.87 15.73
C ASP A 33 2.12 13.24 15.09
N GLN A 34 2.80 14.31 15.56
CA GLN A 34 2.63 15.66 15.04
C GLN A 34 3.20 15.83 13.63
N VAL A 35 4.09 14.94 13.19
CA VAL A 35 4.64 15.00 11.81
C VAL A 35 3.63 14.53 10.77
N ARG A 36 2.57 13.82 11.18
CA ARG A 36 1.45 13.35 10.34
C ARG A 36 0.13 13.50 11.10
N PRO A 37 -0.34 14.74 11.33
CA PRO A 37 -1.59 14.95 12.06
C PRO A 37 -2.77 14.37 11.27
N ILE A 38 -3.68 13.70 11.99
CA ILE A 38 -4.93 13.20 11.41
C ILE A 38 -5.83 14.40 11.09
N ALA A 39 -6.34 14.44 9.85
CA ALA A 39 -7.26 15.49 9.43
C ALA A 39 -8.63 15.26 10.07
N GLU A 40 -9.17 16.29 10.72
CA GLU A 40 -10.50 16.29 11.34
C GLU A 40 -10.81 15.01 12.15
N PRO A 41 -10.07 14.71 13.23
CA PRO A 41 -10.12 13.41 13.92
C PRO A 41 -11.49 13.06 14.53
N ASN A 42 -12.40 14.03 14.65
CA ASN A 42 -13.75 13.83 15.16
C ASN A 42 -14.82 13.88 14.04
N ASN A 43 -14.43 13.87 12.76
CA ASN A 43 -15.33 13.92 11.62
C ASN A 43 -15.30 12.60 10.84
N SER A 44 -16.30 11.75 11.06
CA SER A 44 -16.42 10.44 10.41
C SER A 44 -16.67 10.51 8.89
N TYR A 45 -16.91 11.69 8.32
CA TYR A 45 -17.05 11.89 6.88
C TYR A 45 -15.71 12.11 6.16
N VAL A 46 -14.62 12.30 6.90
CA VAL A 46 -13.28 12.50 6.33
C VAL A 46 -12.53 11.17 6.30
N ILE A 47 -12.02 10.83 5.11
CA ILE A 47 -11.16 9.66 4.90
C ILE A 47 -9.71 10.16 4.83
N CYS A 48 -8.87 9.71 5.75
CA CYS A 48 -7.45 10.05 5.75
C CYS A 48 -6.66 9.20 4.74
N SER A 49 -5.46 9.64 4.35
CA SER A 49 -4.57 8.77 3.56
C SER A 49 -4.05 7.63 4.44
N PRO A 50 -4.07 6.37 3.96
CA PRO A 50 -3.58 5.23 4.75
C PRO A 50 -2.04 5.16 4.83
N CYS A 51 -1.33 5.84 3.93
CA CYS A 51 0.13 5.87 3.89
C CYS A 51 0.64 7.12 3.16
N ASP A 52 1.94 7.38 3.26
CA ASP A 52 2.63 8.43 2.51
C ASP A 52 2.77 8.02 1.05
N ALA A 53 1.75 8.21 0.23
CA ALA A 53 1.75 7.79 -1.17
C ALA A 53 1.43 8.95 -2.12
N THR A 54 1.84 8.83 -3.37
CA THR A 54 1.43 9.75 -4.44
C THR A 54 0.17 9.21 -5.13
N PRO A 55 -0.94 9.98 -5.20
CA PRO A 55 -2.12 9.58 -5.96
C PRO A 55 -1.74 9.23 -7.41
N TYR A 56 -2.23 8.09 -7.88
CA TYR A 56 -1.95 7.58 -9.22
C TYR A 56 -3.20 7.59 -10.10
N PHE A 57 -4.30 7.03 -9.59
CA PHE A 57 -5.54 6.93 -10.37
C PHE A 57 -6.78 6.93 -9.48
N ILE A 58 -7.89 7.48 -9.99
CA ILE A 58 -9.19 7.44 -9.33
C ILE A 58 -10.23 6.94 -10.34
N LYS A 59 -10.88 5.81 -10.03
CA LYS A 59 -12.02 5.28 -10.80
C LYS A 59 -13.29 5.47 -10.00
N ARG A 60 -14.27 6.21 -10.55
CA ARG A 60 -15.63 6.28 -10.03
C ARG A 60 -16.53 5.29 -10.73
N ASN A 61 -17.55 4.80 -10.02
CA ASN A 61 -18.53 3.85 -10.52
C ASN A 61 -17.88 2.61 -11.19
N PRO A 62 -16.94 1.92 -10.50
CA PRO A 62 -16.36 0.68 -11.02
C PRO A 62 -17.43 -0.39 -11.17
N LYS A 63 -17.32 -1.17 -12.24
CA LYS A 63 -18.16 -2.35 -12.48
C LYS A 63 -17.51 -3.59 -11.84
N LEU A 64 -18.32 -4.62 -11.61
CA LEU A 64 -17.83 -5.91 -11.11
C LEU A 64 -16.72 -6.47 -12.03
N ARG A 65 -17.02 -6.46 -13.34
CA ARG A 65 -16.08 -6.68 -14.45
C ARG A 65 -15.86 -5.35 -15.16
N ASP A 66 -14.63 -4.86 -15.13
CA ASP A 66 -14.23 -3.54 -15.63
C ASP A 66 -12.79 -3.61 -16.14
N HIS A 67 -12.35 -2.52 -16.78
CA HIS A 67 -10.97 -2.30 -17.17
C HIS A 67 -10.50 -0.99 -16.54
N PHE A 68 -10.05 -1.07 -15.28
CA PHE A 68 -9.24 0.00 -14.70
C PHE A 68 -7.80 -0.48 -14.54
N TRP A 69 -6.86 0.42 -14.79
CA TRP A 69 -5.44 0.09 -14.87
C TRP A 69 -4.85 0.00 -13.47
N ILE A 70 -4.31 -1.17 -13.11
CA ILE A 70 -3.37 -1.31 -11.97
C ILE A 70 -2.05 -1.75 -12.60
N LYS A 71 -1.00 -0.94 -12.47
CA LYS A 71 0.31 -1.19 -13.09
C LYS A 71 0.22 -1.51 -14.59
N SER A 72 -0.58 -0.72 -15.32
CA SER A 72 -0.76 -0.89 -16.75
C SER A 72 -1.36 -2.25 -17.17
N GLN A 73 -2.06 -2.95 -16.27
CA GLN A 73 -2.85 -4.14 -16.57
C GLN A 73 -4.34 -3.87 -16.34
N PRO A 74 -5.24 -4.41 -17.20
CA PRO A 74 -6.67 -4.30 -16.98
C PRO A 74 -7.11 -5.13 -15.77
N TYR A 75 -7.62 -4.46 -14.74
CA TYR A 75 -8.21 -5.09 -13.56
C TYR A 75 -9.68 -4.69 -13.40
N SER A 76 -10.40 -5.53 -12.64
CA SER A 76 -11.79 -5.34 -12.23
C SER A 76 -11.91 -5.51 -10.70
N LEU A 77 -13.07 -5.23 -10.13
CA LEU A 77 -13.32 -5.50 -8.70
C LEU A 77 -13.23 -6.99 -8.39
N GLU A 78 -13.78 -7.83 -9.27
CA GLU A 78 -13.71 -9.30 -9.16
C GLU A 78 -12.25 -9.77 -9.10
N HIS A 79 -11.38 -9.30 -9.99
CA HIS A 79 -9.97 -9.67 -9.99
C HIS A 79 -9.21 -9.14 -8.76
N LEU A 80 -9.58 -7.95 -8.24
CA LEU A 80 -8.89 -7.32 -7.12
C LEU A 80 -9.20 -7.98 -5.79
N LEU A 81 -10.46 -8.39 -5.60
CA LEU A 81 -10.98 -8.90 -4.34
C LEU A 81 -11.05 -10.42 -4.29
N ASP A 82 -11.02 -11.10 -5.45
CA ASP A 82 -11.01 -12.57 -5.56
C ASP A 82 -12.15 -13.24 -4.74
N ASP A 83 -13.25 -12.50 -4.60
CA ASP A 83 -14.43 -12.86 -3.84
C ASP A 83 -15.59 -12.07 -4.45
N GLU A 84 -16.38 -12.73 -5.31
CA GLU A 84 -17.43 -12.07 -6.09
C GLU A 84 -18.48 -11.41 -5.18
N ALA A 85 -18.90 -12.10 -4.11
CA ALA A 85 -19.87 -11.58 -3.15
C ALA A 85 -19.35 -10.35 -2.40
N LEU A 86 -18.05 -10.31 -2.09
CA LEU A 86 -17.42 -9.11 -1.55
C LEU A 86 -17.31 -8.01 -2.62
N ALA A 87 -16.91 -8.35 -3.85
CA ALA A 87 -16.72 -7.42 -4.94
C ALA A 87 -18.00 -6.69 -5.36
N GLU A 88 -19.14 -7.39 -5.36
CA GLU A 88 -20.45 -6.81 -5.61
C GLU A 88 -20.76 -5.65 -4.65
N LYS A 89 -20.32 -5.75 -3.38
CA LYS A 89 -20.49 -4.66 -2.41
C LYS A 89 -19.77 -3.37 -2.84
N TYR A 90 -18.72 -3.44 -3.66
CA TYR A 90 -17.94 -2.27 -4.08
C TYR A 90 -18.32 -1.71 -5.46
N VAL A 91 -19.24 -2.36 -6.18
CA VAL A 91 -19.80 -1.85 -7.44
C VAL A 91 -20.45 -0.48 -7.19
N GLY A 92 -20.21 0.46 -8.11
CA GLY A 92 -20.71 1.83 -7.97
C GLY A 92 -19.92 2.72 -7.01
N GLY A 93 -18.91 2.18 -6.32
CA GLY A 93 -18.06 2.92 -5.40
C GLY A 93 -17.01 3.81 -6.06
N THR A 94 -15.88 3.99 -5.36
CA THR A 94 -14.70 4.68 -5.89
C THR A 94 -13.45 3.87 -5.56
N VAL A 95 -12.62 3.60 -6.56
CA VAL A 95 -11.28 3.03 -6.38
C VAL A 95 -10.28 4.17 -6.39
N PHE A 96 -9.53 4.30 -5.29
CA PHE A 96 -8.40 5.20 -5.18
C PHE A 96 -7.11 4.38 -5.24
N GLN A 97 -6.22 4.70 -6.18
CA GLN A 97 -4.92 4.08 -6.32
C GLN A 97 -3.84 5.12 -6.04
N ALA A 98 -2.85 4.73 -5.23
CA ALA A 98 -1.68 5.54 -4.95
C ALA A 98 -0.42 4.69 -5.03
N PHE A 99 0.71 5.33 -5.34
CA PHE A 99 2.00 4.70 -5.47
C PHE A 99 2.91 5.07 -4.30
N LEU A 100 3.54 4.05 -3.71
CA LEU A 100 4.45 4.19 -2.58
C LEU A 100 5.89 4.11 -3.09
N LEU A 101 6.56 5.25 -3.14
CA LEU A 101 7.94 5.35 -3.58
C LEU A 101 8.90 4.80 -2.51
N PRO A 102 10.10 4.30 -2.87
CA PRO A 102 11.06 3.76 -1.91
C PRO A 102 11.44 4.72 -0.77
N ASN A 103 11.40 6.03 -1.02
CA ASN A 103 11.67 7.07 -0.03
C ASN A 103 10.46 7.44 0.84
N ASN A 104 9.25 6.92 0.58
CA ASN A 104 8.10 7.17 1.43
C ASN A 104 8.20 6.44 2.77
N TYR A 105 7.32 6.78 3.70
CA TYR A 105 7.13 6.04 4.95
C TYR A 105 6.33 4.75 4.67
N HIS A 106 6.96 3.59 4.86
CA HIS A 106 6.40 2.28 4.49
C HIS A 106 5.67 1.59 5.64
N ARG A 107 4.84 2.34 6.37
CA ARG A 107 3.86 1.76 7.30
C ARG A 107 2.47 2.24 6.92
N TRP A 108 1.52 1.33 7.05
CA TRP A 108 0.12 1.56 6.75
C TRP A 108 -0.65 1.87 8.03
N HIS A 109 -1.57 2.81 7.93
CA HIS A 109 -2.50 3.20 8.97
C HIS A 109 -3.93 3.03 8.46
N SER A 110 -4.88 2.82 9.37
CA SER A 110 -6.30 2.81 8.99
C SER A 110 -6.71 4.23 8.58
N PRO A 111 -7.38 4.42 7.44
CA PRO A 111 -7.83 5.75 7.00
C PRO A 111 -9.16 6.17 7.64
N VAL A 112 -9.86 5.23 8.27
CA VAL A 112 -11.14 5.40 8.96
C VAL A 112 -11.19 4.52 10.20
N ASP A 113 -12.06 4.86 11.14
CA ASP A 113 -12.38 3.99 12.27
C ASP A 113 -13.21 2.77 11.81
N GLY A 114 -13.05 1.64 12.49
CA GLY A 114 -13.84 0.45 12.21
C GLY A 114 -13.32 -0.82 12.87
N ILE A 115 -14.00 -1.93 12.58
CA ILE A 115 -13.68 -3.26 13.07
C ILE A 115 -13.20 -4.10 11.88
N ILE A 116 -12.05 -4.77 12.04
CA ILE A 116 -11.54 -5.70 11.03
C ILE A 116 -12.42 -6.96 11.05
N THR A 117 -13.15 -7.21 9.97
CA THR A 117 -14.05 -8.39 9.87
C THR A 117 -13.46 -9.56 9.12
N LYS A 118 -12.53 -9.30 8.19
CA LYS A 118 -11.90 -10.34 7.36
C LYS A 118 -10.48 -9.92 7.00
N ALA A 119 -9.53 -10.83 7.17
CA ALA A 119 -8.16 -10.73 6.66
C ALA A 119 -7.72 -12.11 6.18
N TYR A 120 -7.12 -12.19 4.99
CA TYR A 120 -6.66 -13.46 4.41
C TYR A 120 -5.45 -13.22 3.52
N ILE A 121 -4.65 -14.26 3.33
CA ILE A 121 -3.52 -14.26 2.40
C ILE A 121 -3.99 -14.91 1.10
N LYS A 122 -3.79 -14.23 -0.03
CA LYS A 122 -3.98 -14.81 -1.36
C LYS A 122 -2.64 -14.96 -2.06
N GLU A 123 -2.36 -16.16 -2.56
CA GLU A 123 -1.18 -16.40 -3.39
C GLU A 123 -1.33 -15.68 -4.73
N GLY A 124 -0.22 -15.11 -5.22
CA GLY A 124 -0.19 -14.42 -6.50
C GLY A 124 1.23 -14.10 -6.94
N ALA A 125 1.35 -13.40 -8.06
CA ALA A 125 2.62 -13.04 -8.67
C ALA A 125 3.08 -11.62 -8.32
N TYR A 126 4.40 -11.40 -8.30
CA TYR A 126 5.00 -10.08 -8.15
C TYR A 126 5.43 -9.52 -9.48
N PHE A 127 4.96 -8.31 -9.77
CA PHE A 127 5.42 -7.52 -10.91
C PHE A 127 5.96 -6.20 -10.36
N ALA A 128 7.23 -5.90 -10.60
CA ALA A 128 7.75 -4.54 -10.42
C ALA A 128 7.20 -3.65 -11.55
N GLU A 129 7.31 -4.14 -12.79
CA GLU A 129 6.63 -3.69 -14.00
C GLU A 129 6.27 -4.94 -14.83
N ALA A 130 5.22 -4.88 -15.65
CA ALA A 130 4.85 -6.01 -16.52
C ALA A 130 5.35 -5.76 -17.95
N LEU A 131 6.35 -6.53 -18.39
CA LEU A 131 6.98 -6.43 -19.72
C LEU A 131 5.99 -6.59 -20.89
N SER A 132 4.87 -7.28 -20.68
CA SER A 132 3.88 -7.63 -21.72
C SER A 132 3.15 -6.45 -22.35
N MET A 133 3.19 -5.25 -21.75
CA MET A 133 2.44 -4.08 -22.22
C MET A 133 3.32 -2.97 -22.83
N GLY A 134 4.60 -3.26 -23.03
CA GLY A 134 5.55 -2.29 -23.54
C GLY A 134 5.87 -1.17 -22.54
N TYR A 135 6.71 -0.24 -22.99
CA TYR A 135 7.33 0.78 -22.17
C TYR A 135 6.36 1.92 -21.82
N HIS A 136 6.10 2.19 -20.54
CA HIS A 136 5.46 3.46 -20.16
C HIS A 136 6.53 4.57 -20.23
N PRO A 137 6.30 5.71 -20.89
CA PRO A 137 7.32 6.74 -21.11
C PRO A 137 7.89 7.38 -19.83
N THR A 138 7.35 7.03 -18.66
CA THR A 138 7.75 7.52 -17.35
C THR A 138 8.14 6.41 -16.36
N GLY A 139 8.21 5.15 -16.80
CA GLY A 139 8.56 3.98 -15.97
C GLY A 139 10.07 3.76 -15.88
N ASN A 140 10.60 3.66 -14.66
CA ASN A 140 12.03 3.47 -14.43
C ASN A 140 12.45 2.03 -14.72
N GLN A 141 13.51 1.90 -15.52
CA GLN A 141 13.96 0.66 -16.12
C GLN A 141 14.56 -0.32 -15.07
N ASN A 142 14.20 -1.60 -15.19
CA ASN A 142 14.90 -2.79 -14.68
C ASN A 142 14.67 -3.22 -13.21
N ILE A 143 13.65 -4.04 -12.93
CA ILE A 143 13.65 -4.93 -11.75
C ILE A 143 12.85 -6.24 -12.06
N GLU A 144 13.53 -7.39 -12.14
CA GLU A 144 12.93 -8.73 -12.06
C GLU A 144 13.06 -9.28 -10.63
N ILE A 145 11.97 -9.70 -9.97
CA ILE A 145 12.04 -10.43 -8.68
C ILE A 145 10.83 -11.39 -8.56
N GLU A 146 11.10 -12.67 -8.27
CA GLU A 146 10.18 -13.70 -7.75
C GLU A 146 10.26 -13.75 -6.21
N GLU A 147 9.11 -13.87 -5.49
CA GLU A 147 8.92 -14.56 -4.19
C GLU A 147 7.67 -14.11 -3.38
N ARG A 148 6.81 -15.07 -2.99
CA ARG A 148 5.62 -15.17 -2.06
C ARG A 148 4.92 -13.93 -1.45
N ILE A 149 3.58 -13.87 -1.59
CA ILE A 149 2.68 -12.74 -1.19
C ILE A 149 2.02 -12.92 0.18
N SER A 150 1.89 -11.81 0.91
CA SER A 150 0.85 -11.58 1.92
C SER A 150 0.05 -10.31 1.56
N SER A 151 -1.20 -10.46 1.13
CA SER A 151 -2.17 -9.35 1.06
C SER A 151 -2.90 -9.23 2.41
N PHE A 152 -3.28 -8.01 2.80
CA PHE A 152 -4.18 -7.77 3.93
C PHE A 152 -5.34 -6.93 3.41
N PRO A 153 -6.53 -7.50 3.18
CA PRO A 153 -7.72 -6.70 3.06
C PRO A 153 -8.11 -6.22 4.47
N VAL A 154 -8.31 -4.92 4.65
CA VAL A 154 -9.03 -4.38 5.81
C VAL A 154 -10.40 -3.98 5.28
N ALA A 155 -11.42 -4.80 5.54
CA ALA A 155 -12.81 -4.43 5.39
C ALA A 155 -13.29 -3.92 6.75
N THR A 156 -13.72 -2.65 6.81
CA THR A 156 -14.41 -2.07 7.97
C THR A 156 -15.92 -2.01 7.67
N ASP A 157 -16.74 -2.20 8.71
CA ASP A 157 -18.20 -2.31 8.61
C ASP A 157 -18.96 -0.95 8.56
N ASP A 158 -18.26 0.19 8.62
CA ASP A 158 -18.92 1.51 8.66
C ASP A 158 -18.80 2.28 7.33
N LEU A 159 -19.80 3.10 7.04
CA LEU A 159 -20.38 3.58 5.77
C LEU A 159 -19.48 4.25 4.71
N SER A 160 -18.18 4.04 4.70
CA SER A 160 -17.33 4.36 3.56
C SER A 160 -16.57 3.11 3.12
N LYS A 161 -16.89 2.64 1.92
CA LYS A 161 -16.30 1.46 1.28
C LYS A 161 -14.83 1.72 0.94
N PHE A 162 -13.97 1.74 1.95
CA PHE A 162 -12.54 1.88 1.77
C PHE A 162 -11.89 0.49 1.67
N PHE A 163 -11.00 0.34 0.69
CA PHE A 163 -10.21 -0.86 0.49
C PHE A 163 -8.76 -0.44 0.24
N ALA A 164 -7.87 -0.70 1.20
CA ALA A 164 -6.43 -0.61 0.97
C ALA A 164 -5.94 -1.97 0.50
N ASN A 165 -5.24 -2.00 -0.63
CA ASN A 165 -4.52 -3.18 -1.06
C ASN A 165 -3.01 -2.92 -0.99
N ARG A 166 -2.28 -3.94 -0.49
CA ARG A 166 -0.84 -4.19 -0.61
C ARG A 166 0.07 -3.70 0.53
N MET A 167 0.38 -4.62 1.45
CA MET A 167 1.68 -4.66 2.13
C MET A 167 2.64 -5.54 1.33
N ILE A 168 3.89 -5.09 1.14
CA ILE A 168 4.99 -5.95 0.69
C ILE A 168 5.81 -6.29 1.93
N ARG A 169 5.78 -7.55 2.37
CA ARG A 169 6.72 -8.05 3.38
C ARG A 169 7.89 -8.71 2.66
N GLN A 170 9.01 -8.01 2.51
CA GLN A 170 10.26 -8.65 2.09
C GLN A 170 10.83 -9.44 3.27
N GLN A 171 10.60 -10.76 3.30
CA GLN A 171 11.37 -11.66 4.14
C GLN A 171 12.48 -12.28 3.28
N LYS A 172 13.73 -11.85 3.47
CA LYS A 172 14.87 -12.67 3.04
C LYS A 172 14.81 -13.97 3.84
N THR A 173 14.52 -15.09 3.19
CA THR A 173 14.91 -16.37 3.76
C THR A 173 16.42 -16.50 3.57
N ALA A 174 17.17 -16.43 4.67
CA ALA A 174 18.57 -16.82 4.63
C ALA A 174 18.59 -18.35 4.48
N SER A 175 18.98 -18.84 3.31
CA SER A 175 19.34 -20.25 3.17
C SER A 175 20.63 -20.49 3.96
N PRO A 176 20.69 -21.51 4.85
CA PRO A 176 21.94 -21.92 5.45
C PRO A 176 22.80 -22.56 4.35
N LEU A 177 23.92 -21.93 4.02
CA LEU A 177 24.94 -22.54 3.18
C LEU A 177 25.56 -23.71 3.96
N LEU A 178 25.54 -24.89 3.33
CA LEU A 178 26.50 -25.97 3.56
C LEU A 178 27.93 -25.49 3.28
#